data_AF-A0A930W246-F1
#
_entry.id   AF-A0A930W246-F1
#
_cell.length_a   1.000
_cell.length_b   1.000
_cell.length_c   1.000
_cell.angle_alpha   90.00
_cell.angle_beta   90.00
_cell.angle_gamma   90.00
#
_symmetry.space_group_name_H-M   'P 1'
#
loop_
_entity.id
_entity.type
_entity.pdbx_description
1 polymer ?
#
loop_
_entity_poly.entity_id
_entity_poly.type
_entity_poly.pdbx_seq_one_letter_code
_entity_poly.pdbx_strand_id
1 'polypeptide(L)'
;VPGISNDVLMVITLTAFVGIILIVVGARRGYLDYLVVRIARCLRDHRRRKLFAFYRDTKSAISLLLDAPRQMLVVFAESGLNLLCIYAVVPCLLLGLGVTDADWYTVMGRMIFLNMLLYFSPTPGGSGIAEGGFVLLFSSVVPAGTVGIVAVCWRLIAEYLPFLIGFYYTVTVFGREFLRRY
;
A
#
# COMPACT_ATOMS: atom_id res chain seq x y z
N VAL A 1 -3.88 -26.79 6.32
CA VAL A 1 -3.04 -27.21 7.47
C VAL A 1 -3.43 -28.64 7.80
N PRO A 2 -2.53 -29.63 7.75
CA PRO A 2 -2.88 -31.02 8.01
C PRO A 2 -3.20 -31.16 9.51
N GLY A 3 -4.44 -31.55 9.84
CA GLY A 3 -4.85 -31.85 11.22
C GLY A 3 -5.99 -31.02 11.82
N ILE A 4 -6.54 -30.03 11.12
CA ILE A 4 -7.74 -29.31 11.60
C ILE A 4 -8.99 -29.93 10.95
N SER A 5 -9.85 -30.53 11.78
CA SER A 5 -11.11 -31.15 11.35
C SER A 5 -11.98 -30.13 10.61
N ASN A 6 -12.65 -30.55 9.52
CA ASN A 6 -13.45 -29.65 8.68
C ASN A 6 -14.55 -28.90 9.46
N ASP A 7 -15.08 -29.50 10.53
CA ASP A 7 -16.03 -28.85 11.43
C ASP A 7 -15.42 -27.65 12.18
N VAL A 8 -14.16 -27.75 12.60
CA VAL A 8 -13.45 -26.66 13.29
C VAL A 8 -13.18 -25.49 12.33
N LEU A 9 -12.81 -25.79 11.08
CA LEU A 9 -12.68 -24.79 10.03
C LEU A 9 -14.02 -24.09 9.72
N MET A 10 -15.11 -24.85 9.68
CA MET A 10 -16.45 -24.30 9.46
C MET A 10 -16.89 -23.38 10.62
N VAL A 11 -16.64 -23.79 11.86
CA VAL A 11 -16.95 -22.95 13.04
C VAL A 11 -16.14 -21.67 13.06
N ILE A 12 -14.83 -21.72 12.76
CA ILE A 12 -13.96 -20.55 12.71
C ILE A 12 -14.40 -19.58 11.60
N THR A 13 -14.74 -20.08 10.42
CA THR A 13 -15.20 -19.24 9.31
C THR A 13 -16.56 -18.61 9.59
N LEU A 14 -17.52 -19.35 10.16
CA LEU A 14 -18.82 -18.82 10.57
C LEU A 14 -18.70 -17.76 11.67
N THR A 15 -17.88 -18.00 12.68
CA THR A 15 -17.64 -17.01 13.75
C THR A 15 -16.94 -15.77 13.23
N ALA A 16 -15.97 -15.89 12.31
CA ALA A 16 -15.35 -14.75 11.65
C ALA A 16 -16.38 -13.95 10.83
N PHE A 17 -17.24 -14.62 10.06
CA PHE A 17 -18.28 -13.96 9.26
C PHE A 17 -19.30 -13.21 10.13
N VAL A 18 -19.78 -13.86 11.18
CA VAL A 18 -20.70 -13.25 12.16
C VAL A 18 -20.02 -12.09 12.87
N GLY A 19 -18.73 -12.22 13.23
CA GLY A 19 -17.93 -11.16 13.83
C GLY A 19 -17.82 -9.93 12.92
N ILE A 20 -17.52 -10.13 11.64
CA ILE A 20 -17.46 -9.04 10.64
C ILE A 20 -18.83 -8.37 10.50
N ILE A 21 -19.91 -9.15 10.40
CA ILE A 21 -21.27 -8.60 10.31
C ILE A 21 -21.63 -7.80 11.56
N LEU A 22 -21.31 -8.31 12.76
CA LEU A 22 -21.56 -7.60 14.02
C LEU A 22 -20.75 -6.31 14.13
N ILE A 23 -19.50 -6.30 13.68
CA ILE A 23 -18.66 -5.09 13.62
C ILE A 23 -19.27 -4.06 12.67
N VAL A 24 -19.70 -4.48 11.47
CA VAL A 24 -20.31 -3.61 10.47
C VAL A 24 -21.66 -3.06 10.94
N VAL A 25 -22.51 -3.89 11.55
CA VAL A 25 -23.81 -3.47 12.11
C VAL A 25 -23.63 -2.57 13.33
N GLY A 26 -22.67 -2.88 14.21
CA GLY A 26 -22.33 -2.05 15.36
C GLY A 26 -21.78 -0.67 14.95
N ALA A 27 -20.97 -0.63 13.89
CA ALA A 27 -20.49 0.61 13.29
C ALA A 27 -21.64 1.43 12.67
N ARG A 28 -22.60 0.77 11.98
CA ARG A 28 -23.79 1.41 11.39
C ARG A 28 -24.77 1.96 12.44
N ARG A 29 -24.92 1.30 13.59
CA ARG A 29 -25.87 1.70 14.66
C ARG A 29 -25.37 2.79 15.63
N GLY A 30 -24.16 3.33 15.41
CA GLY A 30 -23.63 4.41 16.25
C GLY A 30 -23.12 3.96 17.63
N TYR A 31 -22.91 2.66 17.85
CA TYR A 31 -22.36 2.13 19.12
C TYR A 31 -20.90 2.58 19.35
N LEU A 32 -20.19 2.93 18.27
CA LEU A 32 -18.85 3.51 18.31
C LEU A 32 -18.82 4.86 19.04
N ASP A 33 -19.82 5.72 18.85
CA ASP A 33 -19.94 6.98 19.60
C ASP A 33 -20.05 6.72 21.11
N TYR A 34 -20.84 5.71 21.53
CA TYR A 34 -21.00 5.35 22.94
C TYR A 34 -19.73 4.74 23.56
N LEU A 35 -19.04 3.87 22.81
CA LEU A 35 -17.81 3.20 23.25
C LEU A 35 -16.65 4.20 23.34
N VAL A 36 -16.56 5.15 22.40
CA VAL A 36 -15.62 6.29 22.45
C VAL A 36 -15.91 7.18 23.66
N VAL A 37 -17.17 7.49 23.97
CA VAL A 37 -17.54 8.28 25.17
C VAL A 37 -17.24 7.53 26.47
N ARG A 38 -17.40 6.20 26.50
CA ARG A 38 -17.10 5.37 27.67
C ARG A 38 -15.59 5.20 27.89
N ILE A 39 -14.81 5.03 26.83
CA ILE A 39 -13.34 5.04 26.87
C ILE A 39 -12.81 6.44 27.24
N ALA A 40 -13.39 7.50 26.66
CA ALA A 40 -13.06 8.88 26.97
C ALA A 40 -13.31 9.25 28.45
N ARG A 41 -14.25 8.58 29.13
CA ARG A 41 -14.48 8.74 30.57
C ARG A 41 -13.41 8.06 31.44
N CYS A 42 -12.70 7.06 30.92
CA CYS A 42 -11.59 6.40 31.61
C CYS A 42 -10.23 7.08 31.39
N LEU A 43 -10.15 8.12 30.54
CA LEU A 43 -8.90 8.75 30.11
C LEU A 43 -8.76 10.18 30.64
N ARG A 44 -7.55 10.52 31.08
CA ARG A 44 -7.15 11.87 31.54
C ARG A 44 -7.39 12.93 30.44
N ASP A 45 -7.70 14.18 30.84
CA ASP A 45 -8.11 15.30 29.97
C ASP A 45 -7.27 15.51 28.69
N HIS A 46 -5.97 15.24 28.75
CA HIS A 46 -5.06 15.40 27.62
C HIS A 46 -5.22 14.29 26.56
N ARG A 47 -5.37 13.03 26.97
CA ARG A 47 -5.63 11.91 26.05
C ARG A 47 -7.07 11.91 25.55
N ARG A 48 -8.02 12.39 26.36
CA ARG A 48 -9.43 12.57 25.95
C ARG A 48 -9.55 13.49 24.73
N ARG A 49 -8.85 14.63 24.76
CA ARG A 49 -8.82 15.58 23.63
C ARG A 49 -8.18 14.98 22.37
N LYS A 50 -7.07 14.24 22.51
CA LYS A 50 -6.40 13.57 21.39
C LYS A 50 -7.26 12.46 20.76
N LEU A 51 -7.96 11.69 21.59
CA LEU A 51 -8.90 10.65 21.14
C LEU A 51 -10.12 11.26 20.44
N PHE A 52 -10.70 12.34 20.99
CA PHE A 52 -11.82 13.04 20.36
C PHE A 52 -11.42 13.70 19.03
N ALA A 53 -10.21 14.27 18.93
CA ALA A 53 -9.66 14.80 17.68
C ALA A 53 -9.52 13.69 16.64
N PHE A 54 -8.85 12.58 16.99
CA PHE A 54 -8.69 11.43 16.10
C PHE A 54 -10.03 10.82 15.65
N TYR A 55 -11.02 10.75 16.56
CA TYR A 55 -12.36 10.27 16.25
C TYR A 55 -13.11 11.22 15.31
N ARG A 56 -13.02 12.53 15.54
CA ARG A 56 -13.62 13.54 14.67
C ARG A 56 -13.01 13.49 13.28
N ASP A 57 -11.69 13.42 13.19
CA ASP A 57 -10.98 13.32 11.90
C ASP A 57 -11.33 12.03 11.17
N THR A 58 -11.43 10.90 11.88
CA THR A 58 -11.89 9.63 11.31
C THR A 58 -13.33 9.73 10.80
N LYS A 59 -14.25 10.33 11.57
CA LYS A 59 -15.65 10.50 11.18
C LYS A 59 -15.79 11.45 9.99
N SER A 60 -15.02 12.53 9.96
CA SER A 60 -14.95 13.46 8.82
C SER A 60 -14.33 12.82 7.58
N ALA A 61 -13.28 12.02 7.73
CA ALA A 61 -12.70 11.27 6.62
C ALA A 61 -13.74 10.28 6.07
N ILE A 62 -14.42 9.52 6.94
CA ILE A 62 -15.46 8.57 6.53
C ILE A 62 -16.65 9.29 5.87
N SER A 63 -17.09 10.44 6.37
CA SER A 63 -18.18 11.19 5.75
C SER A 63 -17.78 11.75 4.39
N LEU A 64 -16.55 12.26 4.23
CA LEU A 64 -16.01 12.72 2.94
C LEU A 64 -15.88 11.57 1.93
N LEU A 65 -15.47 10.38 2.39
CA LEU A 65 -15.40 9.18 1.56
C LEU A 65 -16.81 8.69 1.13
N LEU A 66 -17.81 8.86 2.00
CA LEU A 66 -19.20 8.48 1.74
C LEU A 66 -19.97 9.51 0.90
N ASP A 67 -19.61 10.80 0.95
CA ASP A 67 -20.26 11.86 0.18
C ASP A 67 -19.98 11.76 -1.33
N ALA A 68 -18.84 11.17 -1.73
CA ALA A 68 -18.44 11.07 -3.14
C ALA A 68 -17.91 9.67 -3.52
N PRO A 69 -18.76 8.62 -3.48
CA PRO A 69 -18.32 7.24 -3.72
C PRO A 69 -17.78 7.01 -5.14
N ARG A 70 -18.29 7.75 -6.14
CA ARG A 70 -17.78 7.69 -7.51
C ARG A 70 -16.38 8.28 -7.63
N GLN A 71 -16.13 9.43 -7.00
CA GLN A 71 -14.80 10.06 -7.03
C GLN A 71 -13.78 9.20 -6.28
N MET A 72 -14.17 8.62 -5.14
CA MET A 72 -13.31 7.71 -4.41
C MET A 72 -12.96 6.45 -5.22
N LEU A 73 -13.92 5.86 -5.94
CA LEU A 73 -13.65 4.73 -6.83
C LEU A 73 -12.71 5.11 -7.98
N VAL A 74 -12.87 6.31 -8.56
CA VAL A 74 -11.97 6.80 -9.61
C VAL A 74 -10.56 6.98 -9.05
N VAL A 75 -10.40 7.63 -7.89
CA VAL A 75 -9.09 7.81 -7.25
C VAL A 75 -8.45 6.48 -6.88
N PHE A 76 -9.24 5.51 -6.40
CA PHE A 76 -8.78 4.16 -6.11
C PHE A 76 -8.31 3.44 -7.37
N ALA A 77 -9.09 3.48 -8.45
CA ALA A 77 -8.74 2.90 -9.73
C ALA A 77 -7.52 3.58 -10.35
N GLU A 78 -7.43 4.90 -10.27
CA GLU A 78 -6.30 5.69 -10.76
C GLU A 78 -5.02 5.36 -9.98
N SER A 79 -5.10 5.26 -8.65
CA SER A 79 -3.98 4.86 -7.81
C SER A 79 -3.53 3.43 -8.10
N GLY A 80 -4.48 2.50 -8.24
CA GLY A 80 -4.20 1.11 -8.59
C GLY A 80 -3.59 0.97 -9.99
N LEU A 81 -4.11 1.71 -10.96
CA LEU A 81 -3.59 1.73 -12.33
C LEU A 81 -2.19 2.34 -12.38
N ASN A 82 -1.96 3.46 -11.69
CA ASN A 82 -0.63 4.07 -11.58
C ASN A 82 0.38 3.07 -11.00
N LEU A 83 0.00 2.34 -9.96
CA LEU A 83 0.85 1.34 -9.32
C LEU A 83 1.16 0.16 -10.28
N LEU A 84 0.15 -0.33 -11.01
CA LEU A 84 0.32 -1.36 -12.04
C LEU A 84 1.20 -0.87 -13.20
N CYS A 85 1.03 0.36 -13.66
CA CYS A 85 1.84 0.98 -14.70
C CYS A 85 3.30 1.08 -14.27
N ILE A 86 3.54 1.49 -13.02
CA ILE A 86 4.88 1.44 -12.44
C ILE A 86 5.38 0.00 -12.56
N TYR A 87 4.69 -1.01 -12.03
CA TYR A 87 5.11 -2.43 -12.06
C TYR A 87 5.35 -3.02 -13.45
N ALA A 88 4.64 -2.55 -14.47
CA ALA A 88 4.84 -2.95 -15.85
C ALA A 88 6.21 -2.53 -16.41
N VAL A 89 6.95 -1.62 -15.76
CA VAL A 89 8.30 -1.24 -16.19
C VAL A 89 9.31 -2.39 -16.04
N VAL A 90 9.22 -3.27 -15.03
CA VAL A 90 10.14 -4.43 -14.88
C VAL A 90 10.04 -5.39 -16.06
N PRO A 91 8.86 -5.94 -16.41
CA PRO A 91 8.77 -6.86 -17.52
C PRO A 91 9.14 -6.18 -18.86
N CYS A 92 8.83 -4.90 -19.06
CA CYS A 92 9.33 -4.14 -20.22
C CYS A 92 10.87 -4.06 -20.25
N LEU A 93 11.52 -3.85 -19.10
CA LEU A 93 12.99 -3.87 -19.00
C LEU A 93 13.58 -5.26 -19.28
N LEU A 94 12.95 -6.32 -18.78
CA LEU A 94 13.38 -7.70 -19.03
C LEU A 94 13.27 -8.07 -20.52
N LEU A 95 12.19 -7.66 -21.18
CA LEU A 95 12.04 -7.79 -22.63
C LEU A 95 13.11 -7.00 -23.39
N GLY A 96 13.42 -5.77 -22.97
CA GLY A 96 14.48 -4.96 -23.55
C GLY A 96 15.90 -5.52 -23.37
N LEU A 97 16.11 -6.35 -22.34
CA LEU A 97 17.35 -7.09 -22.08
C LEU A 97 17.42 -8.44 -22.83
N GLY A 98 16.42 -8.76 -23.66
CA GLY A 98 16.40 -9.97 -24.48
C GLY A 98 15.93 -11.24 -23.75
N VAL A 99 15.33 -11.11 -22.56
CA VAL A 99 14.80 -12.25 -21.80
C VAL A 99 13.34 -12.47 -22.21
N THR A 100 13.13 -13.29 -23.23
CA THR A 100 11.80 -13.57 -23.81
C THR A 100 11.07 -14.78 -23.21
N ASP A 101 11.76 -15.62 -22.44
CA ASP A 101 11.19 -16.84 -21.85
C ASP A 101 10.31 -16.58 -20.61
N ALA A 102 10.22 -15.33 -20.16
CA ALA A 102 9.48 -14.94 -18.97
C ALA A 102 8.04 -14.54 -19.34
N ASP A 103 7.06 -15.35 -18.95
CA ASP A 103 5.64 -15.03 -19.10
C ASP A 103 5.27 -13.75 -18.32
N TRP A 104 4.58 -12.82 -19.01
CA TRP A 104 4.25 -11.48 -18.49
C TRP A 104 3.44 -11.55 -17.19
N TYR A 105 2.47 -12.45 -17.11
CA TYR A 105 1.64 -12.64 -15.91
C TYR A 105 2.46 -13.13 -14.72
N THR A 106 3.38 -14.06 -14.96
CA THR A 106 4.28 -14.58 -13.94
C THR A 106 5.22 -13.50 -13.40
N VAL A 107 5.76 -12.64 -14.27
CA VAL A 107 6.63 -11.52 -13.87
C VAL A 107 5.87 -10.47 -13.07
N MET A 108 4.68 -10.07 -13.54
CA MET A 108 3.82 -9.13 -12.83
C MET A 108 3.42 -9.65 -11.44
N GLY A 109 3.04 -10.93 -11.33
CA GLY A 109 2.70 -11.55 -10.06
C GLY A 109 3.87 -11.57 -9.07
N ARG A 110 5.08 -11.89 -9.55
CA ARG A 110 6.31 -11.83 -8.74
C ARG A 110 6.62 -10.41 -8.28
N MET A 111 6.39 -9.41 -9.12
CA MET A 111 6.63 -8.01 -8.77
C MET A 111 5.65 -7.49 -7.71
N ILE A 112 4.37 -7.84 -7.82
CA ILE A 112 3.35 -7.49 -6.81
C ILE A 112 3.69 -8.16 -5.47
N PHE A 113 4.09 -9.42 -5.49
CA PHE A 113 4.50 -10.14 -4.28
C PHE A 113 5.74 -9.53 -3.62
N LEU A 114 6.75 -9.19 -4.41
CA LEU A 114 7.96 -8.52 -3.93
C LEU A 114 7.63 -7.15 -3.33
N ASN A 115 6.72 -6.40 -3.94
CA ASN A 115 6.26 -5.12 -3.41
C ASN A 115 5.51 -5.27 -2.08
N MET A 116 4.66 -6.29 -1.94
CA MET A 116 4.02 -6.61 -0.66
C MET A 116 5.05 -6.88 0.43
N LEU A 117 6.13 -7.63 0.13
CA LEU A 117 7.23 -7.85 1.08
C LEU A 117 7.99 -6.56 1.42
N LEU A 118 8.19 -5.68 0.44
CA LEU A 118 8.83 -4.37 0.66
C LEU A 118 8.02 -3.48 1.61
N TYR A 119 6.69 -3.47 1.51
CA TYR A 119 5.82 -2.72 2.43
C TYR A 119 5.92 -3.20 3.88
N PHE A 120 6.18 -4.49 4.10
CA PHE A 120 6.42 -5.04 5.43
C PHE A 120 7.88 -4.89 5.90
N SER A 121 8.78 -4.39 5.04
CA SER A 121 10.17 -4.18 5.40
C SER A 121 10.32 -2.90 6.24
N PRO A 122 10.90 -2.97 7.46
CA PRO A 122 11.13 -1.79 8.29
C PRO A 122 12.31 -0.93 7.80
N THR A 123 13.01 -1.38 6.75
CA THR A 123 14.14 -0.65 6.16
C THR A 123 13.65 0.37 5.13
N PRO A 124 13.94 1.67 5.28
CA PRO A 124 13.64 2.66 4.25
C PRO A 124 14.35 2.27 2.96
N GLY A 125 13.60 2.10 1.87
CA GLY A 125 14.11 1.66 0.56
C GLY A 125 14.22 0.14 0.36
N GLY A 126 13.92 -0.67 1.38
CA GLY A 126 13.71 -2.12 1.26
C GLY A 126 14.88 -2.93 0.65
N SER A 127 16.11 -2.41 0.69
CA SER A 127 17.22 -2.93 -0.11
C SER A 127 17.57 -4.40 0.19
N GLY A 128 17.51 -4.81 1.47
CA GLY A 128 17.79 -6.20 1.85
C GLY A 128 16.75 -7.20 1.36
N ILE A 129 15.47 -6.81 1.36
CA ILE A 129 14.38 -7.66 0.83
C ILE A 129 14.34 -7.59 -0.69
N ALA A 130 14.68 -6.45 -1.30
CA ALA A 130 14.80 -6.32 -2.74
C ALA A 130 15.88 -7.25 -3.28
N GLU A 131 17.09 -7.25 -2.71
CA GLU A 131 18.19 -8.10 -3.18
C GLU A 131 17.92 -9.59 -2.95
N GLY A 132 17.48 -9.97 -1.74
CA GLY A 132 17.15 -11.37 -1.44
C GLY A 132 15.90 -11.87 -2.17
N GLY A 133 14.87 -11.03 -2.27
CA GLY A 133 13.60 -11.33 -2.94
C GLY A 133 13.75 -11.44 -4.44
N PHE A 134 14.54 -10.56 -5.08
CA PHE A 134 14.85 -10.68 -6.50
C PHE A 134 15.68 -11.95 -6.79
N VAL A 135 16.68 -12.29 -5.97
CA VAL A 135 17.46 -13.52 -6.18
C VAL A 135 16.59 -14.77 -6.02
N LEU A 136 15.74 -14.83 -4.99
CA LEU A 136 14.85 -15.98 -4.77
C LEU A 136 13.78 -16.11 -5.85
N LEU A 137 13.21 -14.99 -6.31
CA LEU A 137 12.10 -15.00 -7.27
C LEU A 137 12.54 -15.00 -8.73
N PHE A 138 13.73 -14.47 -9.07
CA PHE A 138 14.18 -14.33 -10.46
C PHE A 138 15.38 -15.22 -10.82
N SER A 139 16.02 -15.94 -9.88
CA SER A 139 17.08 -16.92 -10.19
C SER A 139 16.65 -18.01 -11.19
N SER A 140 15.36 -18.32 -11.26
CA SER A 140 14.80 -19.33 -12.17
C SER A 140 14.48 -18.80 -13.57
N VAL A 141 14.46 -17.48 -13.77
CA VAL A 141 13.92 -16.85 -15.01
C VAL A 141 14.94 -15.95 -15.70
N VAL A 142 16.00 -15.52 -15.01
CA VAL A 142 16.96 -14.55 -15.54
C VAL A 142 18.38 -15.09 -15.34
N PRO A 143 19.27 -15.01 -16.34
CA PRO A 143 20.67 -15.39 -16.19
C PRO A 143 21.32 -14.73 -14.97
N ALA A 144 22.15 -15.49 -14.24
CA ALA A 144 22.84 -15.01 -13.06
C ALA A 144 23.69 -13.77 -13.38
N GLY A 145 23.32 -12.62 -12.80
CA GLY A 145 23.99 -11.32 -13.01
C GLY A 145 23.09 -10.19 -13.51
N THR A 146 22.05 -10.49 -14.30
CA THR A 146 21.16 -9.45 -14.88
C THR A 146 20.17 -8.90 -13.86
N VAL A 147 19.87 -9.66 -12.82
CA VAL A 147 18.90 -9.33 -11.77
C VAL A 147 19.23 -8.03 -11.05
N GLY A 148 20.50 -7.79 -10.72
CA GLY A 148 20.94 -6.56 -10.06
C GLY A 148 20.80 -5.34 -10.97
N ILE A 149 21.12 -5.49 -12.25
CA ILE A 149 21.01 -4.42 -13.26
C ILE A 149 19.53 -4.02 -13.41
N VAL A 150 18.63 -5.00 -13.54
CA VAL A 150 17.19 -4.75 -13.63
C VAL A 150 16.66 -4.04 -12.39
N ALA A 151 17.08 -4.44 -11.19
CA ALA A 151 16.66 -3.79 -9.94
C ALA A 151 17.12 -2.32 -9.85
N VAL A 152 18.34 -2.03 -10.30
CA VAL A 152 18.87 -0.64 -10.33
C VAL A 152 18.17 0.19 -11.40
N CYS A 153 18.03 -0.33 -12.62
CA CYS A 153 17.30 0.35 -13.71
C CYS A 153 15.85 0.62 -13.33
N TRP A 154 15.21 -0.34 -12.66
CA TRP A 154 13.88 -0.18 -12.11
C TRP A 154 13.82 0.99 -11.12
N ARG A 155 14.74 1.06 -10.13
CA ARG A 155 14.79 2.18 -9.17
C ARG A 155 15.00 3.52 -9.88
N LEU A 156 15.84 3.57 -10.89
CA LEU A 156 16.06 4.79 -11.68
C LEU A 156 14.77 5.31 -12.33
N ILE A 157 13.98 4.42 -12.93
CA ILE A 157 12.78 4.81 -13.67
C ILE A 157 11.59 5.01 -12.74
N ALA A 158 11.35 4.07 -11.82
CA ALA A 158 10.16 4.05 -10.98
C ALA A 158 10.26 4.94 -9.73
N GLU A 159 11.47 5.19 -9.22
CA GLU A 159 11.66 5.93 -7.96
C GLU A 159 12.31 7.28 -8.18
N TYR A 160 13.41 7.35 -8.95
CA TYR A 160 14.13 8.60 -9.13
C TYR A 160 13.48 9.54 -10.15
N LEU A 161 12.83 9.03 -11.20
CA LEU A 161 12.17 9.89 -12.19
C LEU A 161 11.01 10.70 -11.58
N PRO A 162 10.04 10.09 -10.87
CA PRO A 162 8.96 10.84 -10.22
C PRO A 162 9.48 11.78 -9.13
N PHE A 163 10.52 11.35 -8.40
CA PHE A 163 11.15 12.18 -7.38
C PHE A 163 11.79 13.45 -7.97
N LEU A 164 12.51 13.32 -9.09
CA LEU A 164 13.15 14.44 -9.76
C LEU A 164 12.12 15.41 -10.33
N ILE A 165 11.03 14.90 -10.91
CA ILE A 165 9.90 15.72 -11.37
C ILE A 165 9.28 16.47 -10.17
N GLY A 166 8.99 15.77 -9.07
CA GLY A 166 8.44 16.36 -7.85
C GLY A 166 9.37 17.43 -7.24
N PHE A 167 10.67 17.19 -7.25
CA PHE A 167 11.68 18.16 -6.83
C PHE A 167 11.70 19.39 -7.73
N TYR A 168 11.70 19.20 -9.06
CA TYR A 168 11.66 20.31 -10.02
C TYR A 168 10.43 21.18 -9.84
N TYR A 169 9.24 20.58 -9.70
CA TYR A 169 8.00 21.32 -9.44
C TYR A 169 8.03 22.05 -8.10
N THR A 170 8.55 21.40 -7.06
CA THR A 170 8.68 22.03 -5.73
C THR A 170 9.60 23.25 -5.80
N VAL A 171 10.78 23.12 -6.41
CA VAL A 171 11.74 24.23 -6.55
C VAL A 171 11.18 25.35 -7.43
N THR A 172 10.51 25.04 -8.54
CA THR A 172 9.98 26.08 -9.44
C THR A 172 8.78 26.81 -8.86
N VAL A 173 7.90 26.12 -8.12
CA VAL A 173 6.70 26.72 -7.51
C VAL A 173 7.04 27.42 -6.20
N PHE A 174 7.69 26.74 -5.25
CA PHE A 174 8.02 27.32 -3.95
C PHE A 174 9.24 28.24 -3.99
N GLY A 175 10.19 28.01 -4.92
CA GLY A 175 11.33 28.90 -5.09
C GLY A 175 10.93 30.31 -5.53
N ARG A 176 9.84 30.44 -6.32
CA ARG A 176 9.27 31.76 -6.67
C ARG A 176 8.66 32.46 -5.46
N GLU A 177 8.01 31.71 -4.56
CA GLU A 177 7.43 32.27 -3.33
C GLU A 177 8.53 32.73 -2.35
N PHE A 178 9.64 32.00 -2.26
CA PHE A 178 10.80 32.35 -1.43
C PHE A 178 11.54 33.59 -1.96
N LEU A 179 11.73 33.69 -3.28
CA LEU A 179 12.36 34.84 -3.94
C LEU A 179 11.50 36.11 -3.92
N ARG A 180 10.18 36.01 -3.66
CA ARG A 180 9.27 37.15 -3.59
C ARG A 180 9.11 37.70 -2.16
N ARG A 181 9.57 36.96 -1.15
CA ARG A 181 9.55 37.36 0.26
C ARG A 181 10.84 38.05 0.73
N TYR A 182 11.85 38.12 -0.13
CA TYR A 182 13.07 38.90 0.02
C TYR A 182 13.19 39.90 -1.13
#